data_AF-A0A2W2B467-F1
#
_entry.id   AF-A0A2W2B467-F1
#
_cell.length_a   1.000
_cell.length_b   1.000
_cell.length_c   1.000
_cell.angle_alpha   90.00
_cell.angle_beta   90.00
_cell.angle_gamma   90.00
#
_symmetry.space_group_name_H-M   'P 1'
#
loop_
_entity.id
_entity.type
_entity.pdbx_description
1 polymer ?
#
loop_
_entity_poly.entity_id
_entity_poly.type
_entity_poly.pdbx_seq_one_letter_code
_entity_poly.pdbx_strand_id
1 'polypeptide(L)'
;MSPLGVAAPAPTARRQWLGPAATGALLGLTWASSLRGWMIQLAGDDSRFTWSGTFLCLLLPGAVVGGLLGWAEHLRRTDERRRAHWLVLAPLLFPIGPLSIPGAIPHLFRTGEGSASIGMVLLAMLAGYSLSGRGAVWARIGCGIVGFAIVPAMFLASSTPQNTWAATLFSTLFVTLALACAIPQRRQKPPSRAPGG
;
A
#
# COMPACT_ATOMS: atom_id res chain seq x y z
N MET A 1 29.15 46.32 22.50
CA MET A 1 29.44 44.88 22.71
C MET A 1 28.11 44.14 22.72
N SER A 2 27.69 43.58 21.59
CA SER A 2 26.48 42.76 21.48
C SER A 2 26.86 41.28 21.58
N PRO A 3 26.21 40.47 22.43
CA PRO A 3 26.50 39.04 22.47
C PRO A 3 25.90 38.38 21.22
N LEU A 4 26.74 37.65 20.49
CA LEU A 4 26.36 36.77 19.39
C LEU A 4 25.44 35.68 19.94
N GLY A 5 24.15 35.76 19.61
CA GLY A 5 23.19 34.69 19.89
C GLY A 5 23.59 33.43 19.13
N VAL A 6 24.06 32.43 19.86
CA VAL A 6 24.26 31.07 19.33
C VAL A 6 22.90 30.52 18.97
N ALA A 7 22.57 30.49 17.68
CA ALA A 7 21.37 29.84 17.18
C ALA A 7 21.43 28.35 17.53
N ALA A 8 20.54 27.91 18.42
CA ALA A 8 20.37 26.49 18.70
C ALA A 8 20.04 25.74 17.40
N PRO A 9 20.65 24.57 17.13
CA PRO A 9 20.36 23.81 15.93
C PRO A 9 18.88 23.40 15.92
N ALA A 10 18.16 23.73 14.84
CA ALA A 10 16.73 23.50 14.71
C ALA A 10 16.38 22.00 14.85
N PRO A 11 15.58 21.57 15.86
CA PRO A 11 15.21 20.16 16.05
C PRO A 11 14.15 19.64 15.06
N THR A 12 13.89 20.33 13.95
CA THR A 12 12.58 20.26 13.28
C THR A 12 12.48 19.19 12.19
N ALA A 13 13.53 18.97 11.41
CA ALA A 13 13.47 18.07 10.24
C ALA A 13 13.22 16.59 10.64
N ARG A 14 13.85 16.11 11.73
CA ARG A 14 13.72 14.70 12.17
C ARG A 14 12.34 14.38 12.78
N ARG A 15 11.65 15.38 13.34
CA ARG A 15 10.38 15.19 14.05
C ARG A 15 9.16 15.30 13.11
N GLN A 16 9.25 16.13 12.08
CA GLN A 16 8.17 16.38 11.12
C GLN A 16 7.81 15.15 10.27
N TRP A 17 8.74 14.20 10.18
CA TRP A 17 8.68 13.05 9.31
C TRP A 17 8.14 11.80 10.01
N LEU A 18 8.38 11.72 11.32
CA LEU A 18 7.95 10.63 12.19
C LEU A 18 6.42 10.56 12.29
N GLY A 19 5.72 11.70 12.28
CA GLY A 19 4.26 11.73 12.34
C GLY A 19 3.60 10.98 11.17
N PRO A 20 3.84 11.40 9.91
CA PRO A 20 3.27 10.73 8.74
C PRO A 20 3.69 9.26 8.61
N ALA A 21 4.96 8.93 8.90
CA ALA A 21 5.44 7.55 8.86
C ALA A 21 4.78 6.67 9.92
N ALA A 22 4.63 7.15 11.16
CA ALA A 22 3.96 6.41 12.23
C ALA A 22 2.48 6.20 11.92
N THR A 23 1.78 7.24 11.45
CA THR A 23 0.38 7.12 11.01
C THR A 23 0.26 6.12 9.86
N GLY A 24 1.16 6.17 8.88
CA GLY A 24 1.21 5.22 7.79
C GLY A 24 1.41 3.78 8.29
N ALA A 25 2.33 3.55 9.22
CA ALA A 25 2.59 2.24 9.78
C ALA A 25 1.38 1.69 10.56
N LEU A 26 0.69 2.52 11.33
CA LEU A 26 -0.55 2.16 12.02
C LEU A 26 -1.65 1.77 11.03
N LEU A 27 -1.85 2.57 9.97
CA LEU A 27 -2.81 2.24 8.92
C LEU A 27 -2.46 0.93 8.19
N GLY A 28 -1.17 0.70 7.95
CA GLY A 28 -0.67 -0.54 7.35
C GLY A 28 -0.91 -1.77 8.25
N LEU A 29 -0.71 -1.63 9.56
CA LEU A 29 -1.03 -2.67 10.55
C LEU A 29 -2.52 -2.97 10.59
N THR A 30 -3.36 -1.92 10.62
CA THR A 30 -4.81 -2.07 10.58
C THR A 30 -5.25 -2.82 9.32
N TRP A 31 -4.71 -2.43 8.16
CA TRP A 31 -4.99 -3.09 6.89
C TRP A 31 -4.57 -4.57 6.91
N ALA A 32 -3.35 -4.87 7.37
CA ALA A 32 -2.84 -6.24 7.43
C ALA A 32 -3.62 -7.12 8.42
N SER A 33 -4.07 -6.55 9.54
CA SER A 33 -4.91 -7.25 10.52
C SER A 33 -6.29 -7.57 9.94
N SER A 34 -6.90 -6.64 9.22
CA SER A 34 -8.16 -6.86 8.52
C SER A 34 -8.02 -7.90 7.40
N LEU A 35 -6.90 -7.88 6.65
CA LEU A 35 -6.59 -8.91 5.66
C LEU A 35 -6.45 -10.29 6.32
N ARG A 36 -5.81 -10.37 7.49
CA ARG A 36 -5.75 -11.62 8.26
C ARG A 36 -7.15 -12.11 8.63
N GLY A 37 -8.04 -11.20 9.03
CA GLY A 37 -9.44 -11.51 9.32
C GLY A 37 -10.20 -12.03 8.09
N TRP A 38 -9.94 -11.49 6.90
CA TRP A 38 -10.48 -12.02 5.65
C TRP A 38 -9.95 -13.43 5.35
N MET A 39 -8.66 -13.70 5.57
CA MET A 39 -8.07 -15.03 5.38
C MET A 39 -8.68 -16.10 6.31
N ILE A 40 -9.18 -15.73 7.49
CA ILE A 40 -9.92 -16.66 8.36
C ILE A 40 -11.18 -17.15 7.66
N GLN A 41 -11.90 -16.26 6.97
CA GLN A 41 -13.15 -16.61 6.28
C GLN A 41 -12.92 -17.57 5.11
N LEU A 42 -11.78 -17.46 4.43
CA LEU A 42 -11.41 -18.37 3.35
C LEU A 42 -10.95 -19.74 3.86
N ALA A 43 -10.14 -19.76 4.92
CA ALA A 43 -9.55 -20.99 5.44
C ALA A 43 -10.49 -21.77 6.38
N GLY A 44 -11.51 -21.11 6.94
CA GLY A 44 -12.41 -21.73 7.93
C GLY A 44 -11.63 -22.26 9.14
N ASP A 45 -11.94 -23.49 9.53
CA ASP A 45 -11.35 -24.15 10.71
C ASP A 45 -9.85 -24.46 10.54
N ASP A 46 -9.33 -24.46 9.31
CA ASP A 46 -7.90 -24.65 9.04
C ASP A 46 -7.07 -23.37 9.28
N SER A 47 -7.70 -22.25 9.66
CA SER A 47 -6.99 -20.99 9.88
C SER A 47 -6.10 -21.02 11.13
N ARG A 48 -4.78 -21.03 10.93
CA ARG A 48 -3.81 -21.04 12.04
C ARG A 48 -3.12 -19.68 12.21
N PHE A 49 -2.81 -19.33 13.46
CA PHE A 49 -2.00 -18.16 13.79
C PHE A 49 -0.61 -18.63 14.20
N THR A 50 0.41 -18.07 13.57
CA THR A 50 1.81 -18.37 13.86
C THR A 50 2.60 -17.08 14.00
N TRP A 51 3.64 -17.10 14.83
CA TRP A 51 4.55 -15.97 15.00
C TRP A 51 5.22 -15.60 13.67
N SER A 52 5.73 -16.60 12.94
CA SER A 52 6.36 -16.38 11.64
C SER A 52 5.36 -15.97 10.56
N GLY A 53 4.27 -16.72 10.38
CA GLY A 53 3.33 -16.47 9.27
C GLY A 53 2.49 -15.20 9.46
N THR A 54 1.88 -15.02 10.62
CA THR A 54 0.97 -13.88 10.84
C THR A 54 1.74 -12.63 11.23
N PHE A 55 2.56 -12.67 12.28
CA PHE A 55 3.20 -11.46 12.77
C PHE A 55 4.36 -11.01 11.88
N LEU A 56 5.25 -11.94 11.51
CA LEU A 56 6.46 -11.61 10.75
C LEU A 56 6.21 -11.51 9.24
N CYS A 57 5.44 -12.42 8.63
CA CYS A 57 5.25 -12.45 7.17
C CYS A 57 4.04 -11.64 6.67
N LEU A 58 3.11 -11.24 7.53
CA LEU A 58 1.91 -10.47 7.13
C LEU A 58 1.84 -9.09 7.80
N LEU A 59 1.85 -9.03 9.14
CA LEU A 59 1.68 -7.76 9.87
C LEU A 59 2.91 -6.85 9.74
N LEU A 60 4.12 -7.39 9.88
CA LEU A 60 5.34 -6.58 9.78
C LEU A 60 5.50 -5.94 8.39
N PRO A 61 5.36 -6.66 7.25
CA PRO A 61 5.36 -6.03 5.93
C PRO A 61 4.26 -4.97 5.79
N GLY A 62 3.06 -5.23 6.32
CA GLY A 62 1.98 -4.24 6.34
C GLY A 62 2.37 -2.94 7.05
N ALA A 63 2.97 -3.04 8.22
CA ALA A 63 3.48 -1.89 8.98
C ALA A 63 4.57 -1.14 8.21
N VAL A 64 5.53 -1.88 7.64
CA VAL A 64 6.66 -1.31 6.90
C VAL A 64 6.18 -0.59 5.64
N VAL A 65 5.33 -1.24 4.82
CA VAL A 65 4.77 -0.63 3.61
C VAL A 65 3.94 0.59 3.96
N GLY A 66 3.07 0.50 4.97
CA GLY A 66 2.30 1.63 5.45
C GLY A 66 3.19 2.80 5.88
N GLY A 67 4.25 2.52 6.64
CA GLY A 67 5.21 3.53 7.08
C GLY A 67 5.96 4.19 5.92
N LEU A 68 6.40 3.41 4.93
CA LEU A 68 7.04 3.89 3.70
C LEU A 68 6.11 4.73 2.84
N LEU A 69 4.81 4.41 2.79
CA LEU A 69 3.83 5.22 2.06
C LEU A 69 3.47 6.50 2.83
N GLY A 70 3.41 6.44 4.16
CA GLY A 70 3.30 7.64 5.02
C GLY A 70 4.52 8.56 4.88
N TRP A 71 5.71 7.97 4.77
CA TRP A 71 6.95 8.66 4.41
C TRP A 71 6.86 9.33 3.03
N ALA A 72 6.34 8.62 2.04
CA ALA A 72 6.16 9.15 0.69
C ALA A 72 5.24 10.38 0.67
N GLU A 73 4.17 10.37 1.45
CA GLU A 73 3.29 11.54 1.58
C GLU A 73 4.00 12.73 2.23
N HIS A 74 4.87 12.50 3.22
CA HIS A 74 5.71 13.56 3.79
C HIS A 74 6.65 14.16 2.73
N LEU A 75 7.39 13.33 2.00
CA LEU A 75 8.31 13.77 0.94
C LEU A 75 7.58 14.50 -0.20
N ARG A 76 6.35 14.08 -0.52
CA ARG A 76 5.50 14.76 -1.50
C ARG A 76 5.11 16.17 -1.04
N ARG A 77 5.06 16.45 0.26
CA ARG A 77 4.78 17.79 0.78
C ARG A 77 6.02 18.68 0.86
N THR A 78 7.22 18.09 0.90
CA THR A 78 8.50 18.80 1.00
C THR A 78 9.27 18.92 -0.33
N ASP A 79 8.60 18.62 -1.45
CA ASP A 79 9.11 18.72 -2.83
C ASP A 79 10.31 17.80 -3.19
N GLU A 80 10.54 16.72 -2.43
CA GLU A 80 11.60 15.74 -2.72
C GLU A 80 11.15 14.65 -3.72
N ARG A 81 10.79 15.10 -4.93
CA ARG A 81 10.18 14.27 -5.99
C ARG A 81 10.98 13.02 -6.37
N ARG A 82 12.31 13.10 -6.35
CA ARG A 82 13.20 11.96 -6.72
C ARG A 82 13.21 10.88 -5.64
N ARG A 83 12.94 11.17 -4.37
CA ARG A 83 12.88 10.11 -3.36
C ARG A 83 11.49 9.48 -3.28
N ALA A 84 10.44 10.28 -3.49
CA ALA A 84 9.06 9.79 -3.53
C ALA A 84 8.82 8.74 -4.63
N HIS A 85 9.50 8.83 -5.78
CA HIS A 85 9.28 7.87 -6.87
C HIS A 85 9.76 6.43 -6.56
N TRP A 86 10.75 6.26 -5.67
CA TRP A 86 11.24 4.93 -5.32
C TRP A 86 10.26 4.20 -4.41
N LEU A 87 9.46 4.97 -3.66
CA LEU A 87 8.44 4.45 -2.75
C LEU A 87 7.20 3.93 -3.48
N VAL A 88 7.09 4.15 -4.80
CA VAL A 88 6.10 3.45 -5.65
C VAL A 88 6.30 1.93 -5.58
N LEU A 89 7.54 1.47 -5.37
CA LEU A 89 7.86 0.06 -5.27
C LEU A 89 7.67 -0.52 -3.87
N ALA A 90 7.35 0.30 -2.86
CA ALA A 90 7.17 -0.16 -1.48
C ALA A 90 6.15 -1.31 -1.34
N PRO A 91 4.99 -1.31 -2.04
CA PRO A 91 4.02 -2.41 -1.97
C PRO A 91 4.58 -3.77 -2.40
N LEU A 92 5.67 -3.81 -3.19
CA LEU A 92 6.34 -5.06 -3.58
C LEU A 92 7.05 -5.76 -2.40
N LEU A 93 7.06 -5.17 -1.21
CA LEU A 93 7.49 -5.87 0.01
C LEU A 93 6.45 -6.89 0.48
N PHE A 94 5.16 -6.73 0.16
CA PHE A 94 4.10 -7.64 0.59
C PHE A 94 4.33 -9.10 0.15
N PRO A 95 4.73 -9.39 -1.12
CA PRO A 95 4.98 -10.76 -1.55
C PRO A 95 6.26 -11.37 -0.98
N ILE A 96 7.21 -10.57 -0.46
CA ILE A 96 8.48 -11.08 0.06
C ILE A 96 8.27 -11.97 1.28
N GLY A 97 7.36 -11.59 2.20
CA GLY A 97 7.05 -12.39 3.38
C GLY A 97 6.59 -13.81 3.06
N PRO A 98 5.53 -13.98 2.23
CA PRO A 98 5.07 -15.29 1.77
C PRO A 98 6.12 -16.08 0.98
N LEU A 99 6.89 -15.44 0.08
CA LEU A 99 7.90 -16.12 -0.73
C LEU A 99 9.13 -16.55 0.07
N SER A 100 9.35 -15.96 1.25
CA SER A 100 10.45 -16.32 2.16
C SER A 100 10.16 -17.58 2.98
N ILE A 101 8.93 -18.11 2.94
CA ILE A 101 8.58 -19.36 3.62
C ILE A 101 9.28 -20.53 2.90
N PRO A 102 10.05 -21.39 3.60
CA PRO A 102 10.72 -22.53 2.98
C PRO A 102 9.74 -23.42 2.21
N GLY A 103 10.02 -23.66 0.93
CA GLY A 103 9.14 -24.44 0.04
C GLY A 103 8.06 -23.64 -0.68
N ALA A 104 7.84 -22.36 -0.36
CA ALA A 104 6.82 -21.54 -1.01
C ALA A 104 7.10 -21.28 -2.50
N ILE A 105 8.36 -21.11 -2.89
CA ILE A 105 8.73 -20.91 -4.31
C ILE A 105 8.48 -22.19 -5.13
N PRO A 106 8.96 -23.39 -4.73
CA PRO A 106 8.59 -24.64 -5.39
C PRO A 106 7.07 -24.88 -5.42
N HIS A 107 6.35 -24.54 -4.35
CA HIS A 107 4.90 -24.70 -4.28
C HIS A 107 4.18 -23.72 -5.21
N LEU A 108 4.65 -22.47 -5.29
CA LEU A 108 4.18 -21.45 -6.25
C LEU A 108 4.28 -21.95 -7.69
N PHE A 109 5.41 -22.55 -8.07
CA PHE A 109 5.60 -23.09 -9.41
C PHE A 109 4.75 -24.33 -9.71
N ARG A 110 4.36 -25.11 -8.68
CA ARG A 110 3.55 -26.33 -8.85
C ARG A 110 2.05 -26.09 -8.77
N THR A 111 1.58 -25.27 -7.82
CA THR A 111 0.15 -25.08 -7.53
C THR A 111 -0.35 -23.66 -7.82
N GLY A 112 0.55 -22.69 -7.96
CA GLY A 112 0.17 -21.28 -8.16
C GLY A 112 -0.32 -20.55 -6.91
N GLU A 113 -0.39 -21.21 -5.74
CA GLU A 113 -1.08 -20.69 -4.55
C GLU A 113 -0.46 -19.45 -3.88
N GLY A 114 0.79 -19.08 -4.21
CA GLY A 114 1.38 -17.81 -3.78
C GLY A 114 1.20 -16.63 -4.76
N SER A 115 0.76 -16.91 -5.99
CA SER A 115 0.73 -15.93 -7.08
C SER A 115 -0.33 -14.85 -6.86
N ALA A 116 -1.38 -15.18 -6.12
CA ALA A 116 -2.44 -14.26 -5.74
C ALA A 116 -1.92 -13.05 -4.96
N SER A 117 -0.88 -13.22 -4.13
CA SER A 117 -0.27 -12.10 -3.39
C SER A 117 0.46 -11.12 -4.31
N ILE A 118 1.24 -11.63 -5.26
CA ILE A 118 1.94 -10.83 -6.28
C ILE A 118 0.92 -10.16 -7.19
N GLY A 119 -0.04 -10.94 -7.72
CA GLY A 119 -1.10 -10.45 -8.60
C GLY A 119 -1.92 -9.35 -7.94
N MET A 120 -2.30 -9.51 -6.66
CA MET A 120 -3.04 -8.50 -5.92
C MET A 120 -2.27 -7.19 -5.78
N VAL A 121 -0.98 -7.24 -5.44
CA VAL A 121 -0.14 -6.03 -5.34
C VAL A 121 0.00 -5.35 -6.70
N LEU A 122 0.26 -6.11 -7.77
CA LEU A 122 0.39 -5.56 -9.12
C LEU A 122 -0.91 -4.93 -9.62
N LEU A 123 -2.05 -5.60 -9.40
CA LEU A 123 -3.37 -5.06 -9.71
C LEU A 123 -3.65 -3.80 -8.90
N ALA A 124 -3.31 -3.77 -7.61
CA ALA A 124 -3.49 -2.60 -6.76
C ALA A 124 -2.59 -1.43 -7.21
N MET A 125 -1.37 -1.69 -7.65
CA MET A 125 -0.49 -0.67 -8.24
C MET A 125 -1.05 -0.12 -9.55
N LEU A 126 -1.61 -0.98 -10.41
CA LEU A 126 -2.25 -0.59 -11.66
C LEU A 126 -3.52 0.25 -11.43
N ALA A 127 -4.36 -0.19 -10.48
CA ALA A 127 -5.50 0.55 -9.99
C ALA A 127 -5.08 1.90 -9.39
N GLY A 128 -4.03 1.94 -8.58
CA GLY A 128 -3.44 3.16 -8.04
C GLY A 128 -2.96 4.13 -9.13
N TYR A 129 -2.36 3.61 -10.20
CA TYR A 129 -1.97 4.42 -11.35
C TYR A 129 -3.17 5.06 -12.05
N SER A 130 -4.27 4.34 -12.21
CA SER A 130 -5.50 4.92 -12.77
C SER A 130 -6.02 6.11 -11.93
N LEU A 131 -5.80 6.08 -10.61
CA LEU A 131 -6.20 7.12 -9.66
C LEU A 131 -5.19 8.27 -9.52
N SER A 132 -3.95 8.10 -10.00
CA SER A 132 -2.85 9.04 -9.76
C SER A 132 -2.98 10.41 -10.47
N GLY A 133 -3.85 10.52 -11.48
CA GLY A 133 -3.97 11.74 -12.28
C GLY A 133 -2.77 12.01 -13.20
N ARG A 134 -1.84 11.05 -13.35
CA ARG A 134 -0.65 11.15 -14.19
C ARG A 134 -0.82 10.34 -15.49
N GLY A 135 -0.31 10.86 -16.61
CA GLY A 135 -0.32 10.17 -17.92
C GLY A 135 -1.57 10.42 -18.76
N ALA A 136 -1.65 9.75 -19.91
CA ALA A 136 -2.78 9.84 -20.84
C ALA A 136 -4.04 9.21 -20.23
N VAL A 137 -5.21 9.81 -20.49
CA VAL A 137 -6.50 9.34 -19.97
C VAL A 137 -6.80 7.89 -20.39
N TRP A 138 -6.49 7.53 -21.64
CA TRP A 138 -6.67 6.17 -22.15
C TRP A 138 -5.87 5.12 -21.39
N ALA A 139 -4.59 5.40 -21.11
CA ALA A 139 -3.76 4.51 -20.31
C ALA A 139 -4.34 4.33 -18.90
N ARG A 140 -4.90 5.39 -18.30
CA ARG A 140 -5.56 5.32 -16.99
C ARG A 140 -6.85 4.51 -17.02
N ILE A 141 -7.66 4.63 -18.07
CA ILE A 141 -8.87 3.82 -18.25
C ILE A 141 -8.48 2.34 -18.37
N GLY A 142 -7.52 1.99 -19.24
CA GLY A 142 -7.05 0.62 -19.38
C GLY A 142 -6.49 0.05 -18.07
N CYS A 143 -5.65 0.81 -17.38
CA CYS A 143 -5.12 0.42 -16.07
C CYS A 143 -6.22 0.30 -15.01
N GLY A 144 -7.25 1.14 -15.06
CA GLY A 144 -8.39 1.09 -14.15
C GLY A 144 -9.23 -0.16 -14.37
N ILE A 145 -9.57 -0.48 -15.63
CA ILE A 145 -10.32 -1.68 -16.00
C ILE A 145 -9.57 -2.93 -15.52
N VAL A 146 -8.30 -3.05 -15.89
CA VAL A 146 -7.50 -4.23 -15.52
C VAL A 146 -7.26 -4.26 -14.00
N GLY A 147 -6.88 -3.14 -13.38
CA GLY A 147 -6.54 -3.07 -11.96
C GLY A 147 -7.73 -3.32 -11.04
N PHE A 148 -8.92 -2.86 -11.39
CA PHE A 148 -10.14 -3.07 -10.58
C PHE A 148 -10.93 -4.33 -10.97
N ALA A 149 -10.52 -5.09 -11.99
CA ALA A 149 -11.26 -6.27 -12.48
C ALA A 149 -11.55 -7.31 -11.38
N ILE A 150 -10.69 -7.42 -10.37
CA ILE A 150 -10.87 -8.38 -9.26
C ILE A 150 -12.09 -8.05 -8.40
N VAL A 151 -12.48 -6.78 -8.29
CA VAL A 151 -13.62 -6.35 -7.45
C VAL A 151 -14.93 -6.94 -7.96
N PRO A 152 -15.39 -6.69 -9.21
CA PRO A 152 -16.62 -7.30 -9.71
C PRO A 152 -16.50 -8.83 -9.81
N ALA A 153 -15.31 -9.37 -10.12
CA ALA A 153 -15.11 -10.82 -10.17
C ALA A 153 -15.44 -11.51 -8.82
N MET A 154 -15.05 -10.90 -7.69
CA MET A 154 -15.37 -11.45 -6.36
C MET A 154 -16.88 -11.46 -6.08
N PHE A 155 -17.62 -10.43 -6.51
CA PHE A 155 -19.06 -10.39 -6.32
C PHE A 155 -19.80 -11.35 -7.25
N LEU A 156 -19.38 -11.49 -8.50
CA LEU A 156 -19.95 -12.45 -9.46
C LEU A 156 -19.73 -13.90 -9.01
N ALA A 157 -18.64 -14.18 -8.29
CA ALA A 157 -18.36 -15.49 -7.71
C ALA A 157 -19.09 -15.74 -6.38
N SER A 158 -19.76 -14.73 -5.80
CA SER A 158 -20.43 -14.86 -4.51
C SER A 158 -21.87 -15.37 -4.66
N SER A 159 -22.18 -16.48 -4.00
CA SER A 159 -23.50 -17.13 -4.03
C SER A 159 -24.18 -17.22 -2.65
N THR A 160 -23.44 -16.92 -1.59
CA THR A 160 -23.90 -16.99 -0.20
C THR A 160 -23.67 -15.64 0.50
N PRO A 161 -24.46 -15.28 1.53
CA PRO A 161 -24.26 -14.05 2.28
C PRO A 161 -22.84 -13.93 2.88
N GLN A 162 -22.29 -15.06 3.34
CA GLN A 162 -20.92 -15.12 3.86
C GLN A 162 -19.88 -14.81 2.77
N ASN A 163 -20.02 -15.37 1.56
CA ASN A 163 -19.11 -15.09 0.46
C ASN A 163 -19.22 -13.64 -0.02
N THR A 164 -20.43 -13.06 -0.03
CA THR A 164 -20.64 -11.64 -0.37
C THR A 164 -20.03 -10.71 0.68
N TRP A 165 -20.10 -11.07 1.96
CA TRP A 165 -19.40 -10.35 3.03
C TRP A 165 -17.87 -10.42 2.86
N ALA A 166 -17.33 -11.62 2.60
CA ALA A 166 -15.90 -11.80 2.33
C ALA A 166 -15.44 -11.00 1.09
N ALA A 167 -16.24 -11.00 0.02
CA ALA A 167 -15.98 -10.21 -1.18
C ALA A 167 -15.98 -8.71 -0.89
N THR A 168 -16.89 -8.23 -0.04
CA THR A 168 -16.99 -6.82 0.38
C THR A 168 -15.76 -6.40 1.19
N LEU A 169 -15.36 -7.21 2.18
CA LEU A 169 -14.18 -6.97 2.99
C LEU A 169 -12.91 -6.95 2.12
N PHE A 170 -12.74 -7.93 1.23
CA PHE A 170 -11.60 -7.96 0.32
C PHE A 170 -11.59 -6.76 -0.62
N SER A 171 -12.73 -6.44 -1.24
CA SER A 171 -12.83 -5.33 -2.18
C SER A 171 -12.48 -4.00 -1.53
N THR A 172 -12.99 -3.74 -0.33
CA THR A 172 -12.65 -2.51 0.41
C THR A 172 -11.17 -2.46 0.76
N LEU A 173 -10.57 -3.56 1.24
CA LEU A 173 -9.13 -3.66 1.48
C LEU A 173 -8.31 -3.41 0.22
N PHE A 174 -8.73 -3.98 -0.92
CA PHE A 174 -8.09 -3.81 -2.21
C PHE A 174 -8.14 -2.34 -2.68
N VAL A 175 -9.32 -1.70 -2.61
CA VAL A 175 -9.46 -0.28 -2.95
C VAL A 175 -8.61 0.60 -2.04
N THR A 176 -8.56 0.31 -0.73
CA THR A 176 -7.69 1.02 0.21
C THR A 176 -6.21 0.89 -0.18
N LEU A 177 -5.76 -0.31 -0.55
CA LEU A 177 -4.40 -0.52 -1.01
C LEU A 177 -4.13 0.23 -2.33
N ALA A 178 -5.05 0.18 -3.30
CA ALA A 178 -4.93 0.92 -4.55
C ALA A 178 -4.83 2.44 -4.33
N LEU A 179 -5.63 2.99 -3.41
CA LEU A 179 -5.56 4.40 -3.01
C LEU A 179 -4.21 4.75 -2.37
N ALA A 180 -3.66 3.86 -1.54
CA ALA A 180 -2.34 4.02 -0.93
C ALA A 180 -1.23 3.98 -1.99
N CYS A 181 -1.28 3.04 -2.94
CA CYS A 181 -0.36 2.94 -4.08
C CYS A 181 -0.39 4.19 -4.98
N ALA A 182 -1.51 4.91 -5.03
CA ALA A 182 -1.61 6.15 -5.79
C ALA A 182 -0.81 7.31 -5.16
N ILE A 183 -0.55 7.30 -3.85
CA ILE A 183 0.05 8.43 -3.10
C ILE A 183 1.35 8.93 -3.75
N PRO A 184 2.37 8.08 -4.00
CA PRO A 184 3.65 8.56 -4.54
C PRO A 184 3.54 8.99 -6.02
N GLN A 185 2.44 8.62 -6.69
CA GLN A 185 2.22 8.86 -8.12
C GLN A 185 1.40 10.13 -8.40
N ARG A 186 0.76 10.72 -7.38
CA ARG A 186 -0.09 11.90 -7.52
C ARG A 186 0.67 13.11 -8.07
N ARG A 187 0.08 13.80 -9.05
CA ARG A 187 0.60 15.10 -9.53
C ARG A 187 0.51 16.15 -8.42
N GLN A 188 1.59 16.92 -8.23
CA GLN A 188 1.51 18.18 -7.51
C GLN A 188 0.95 19.28 -8.42
N LYS A 189 0.17 20.19 -7.85
CA LYS A 189 -0.28 21.40 -8.54
C LYS A 189 0.95 22.31 -8.72
N PRO A 190 1.20 22.90 -9.91
CA PRO A 190 2.27 23.87 -10.07
C PRO A 190 2.09 25.00 -9.06
N PRO A 191 3.18 25.60 -8.52
CA PRO A 191 3.05 26.81 -7.72
C PRO A 191 2.29 27.85 -8.55
N SER A 192 1.23 28.41 -7.98
CA SER A 192 0.54 29.55 -8.60
C SER A 192 1.58 30.63 -8.83
N ARG A 193 1.86 30.97 -10.10
CA ARG A 193 2.62 32.18 -10.41
C ARG A 193 1.91 33.32 -9.67
N ALA A 194 2.63 33.99 -8.78
CA ALA A 194 2.13 35.24 -8.21
C ALA A 194 1.76 36.15 -9.39
N PRO A 195 0.61 36.85 -9.35
CA PRO A 195 0.32 37.86 -10.35
C PRO A 195 1.48 38.86 -10.31
N GLY A 196 2.25 38.93 -11.39
CA GLY A 196 3.33 39.90 -11.54
C GLY A 196 2.74 41.29 -11.45
N GLY A 197 3.30 42.11 -10.57
CA GLY A 197 3.10 43.56 -10.56
C GLY A 197 3.92 44.24 -11.63
#